data_AF-E9Q5R2-F1
#
_entry.id   AF-E9Q5R2-F1
#
_cell.length_a   1.000
_cell.length_b   1.000
_cell.length_c   1.000
_cell.angle_alpha   90.00
_cell.angle_beta   90.00
_cell.angle_gamma   90.00
#
_symmetry.space_group_name_H-M   'P 1'
#
loop_
_entity.id
_entity.type
_entity.pdbx_description
1 polymer ?
#
loop_
_entity_poly.entity_id
_entity_poly.type
_entity_poly.pdbx_seq_one_letter_code
_entity_poly.pdbx_strand_id
1 'polypeptide(L)' 'MDFCYMAMDFGGHGLSSHYNPGLPYYQQNFVSEVRRVATAFKWNQFTLLGHSF' A
#
# COMPACT_ATOMS: atom_id res chain seq x y z
N MET A 1 -3.71 23.99 -7.79
CA MET A 1 -3.25 23.14 -6.68
C MET A 1 -2.80 21.86 -7.32
N ASP A 2 -1.52 21.55 -7.23
CA ASP A 2 -0.97 20.35 -7.87
C ASP A 2 -1.00 19.21 -6.86
N PHE A 3 -1.56 18.08 -7.28
CA PHE A 3 -1.66 16.88 -6.46
C PHE A 3 -0.68 15.83 -6.98
N CYS A 4 0.06 15.20 -6.07
CA CYS A 4 0.86 14.03 -6.39
C CYS A 4 0.03 12.78 -6.10
N TYR A 5 -0.34 12.05 -7.15
CA TYR A 5 -1.05 10.78 -7.04
C TYR A 5 -0.06 9.63 -7.15
N MET A 6 -0.19 8.64 -6.26
CA MET A 6 0.59 7.41 -6.30
C MET A 6 -0.36 6.23 -6.21
N ALA A 7 -0.39 5.43 -7.27
CA ALA A 7 -1.04 4.14 -7.29
C ALA A 7 0.01 3.08 -6.96
N MET A 8 -0.22 2.31 -5.90
CA MET A 8 0.65 1.22 -5.49
C MET A 8 -0.02 -0.14 -5.71
N ASP A 9 0.78 -1.12 -6.10
CA ASP A 9 0.36 -2.52 -6.12
C ASP A 9 0.58 -3.12 -4.73
N PHE A 10 -0.45 -3.73 -4.14
CA PHE A 10 -0.30 -4.46 -2.87
C PHE A 10 0.50 -5.75 -3.04
N GLY A 11 1.05 -6.28 -1.94
CA GLY A 11 1.76 -7.55 -1.93
C GLY A 11 0.98 -8.66 -2.65
N GLY A 12 1.64 -9.38 -3.54
CA GLY A 12 1.05 -10.43 -4.39
C GLY A 12 0.11 -9.96 -5.50
N HIS A 13 0.06 -8.66 -5.79
CA HIS A 13 -0.66 -8.10 -6.94
C HIS A 13 0.30 -7.33 -7.85
N GLY A 14 -0.09 -7.18 -9.12
CA GLY A 14 0.66 -6.38 -10.10
C GLY A 14 2.13 -6.78 -10.19
N LEU A 15 3.03 -5.81 -10.01
CA LEU A 15 4.48 -6.02 -10.01
C LEU A 15 5.09 -6.15 -8.61
N SER A 16 4.28 -6.05 -7.56
CA SER A 16 4.72 -6.23 -6.17
C SER A 16 5.04 -7.70 -5.88
N SER A 17 6.07 -7.92 -5.07
CA SER A 17 6.45 -9.27 -4.66
C SER A 17 5.31 -9.99 -3.94
N HIS A 18 5.20 -11.29 -4.15
CA HIS A 18 4.31 -12.13 -3.36
C HIS A 18 4.71 -12.12 -1.88
N TYR A 19 3.71 -12.23 -1.01
CA TYR A 19 3.97 -12.49 0.41
C TYR A 19 4.71 -13.81 0.59
N ASN A 20 5.51 -13.90 1.66
CA ASN A 20 6.18 -15.14 2.02
C ASN A 20 5.15 -16.28 2.20
N PRO A 21 5.46 -17.50 1.73
CA PRO A 21 4.58 -18.65 1.92
C PRO A 21 4.20 -18.82 3.41
N GLY A 22 2.90 -18.96 3.68
CA GLY A 22 2.36 -19.12 5.04
C GLY A 22 1.97 -17.82 5.75
N LEU A 23 2.22 -16.64 5.17
CA LEU A 23 1.63 -15.40 5.66
C LEU A 23 0.18 -15.28 5.18
N PRO A 24 -0.80 -15.16 6.09
CA PRO A 24 -2.18 -14.98 5.66
C PRO A 24 -2.40 -13.59 5.07
N TYR A 25 -3.20 -13.50 4.00
CA TYR A 25 -3.71 -12.22 3.51
C TYR A 25 -4.80 -11.71 4.46
N TYR A 26 -4.38 -10.96 5.48
CA TYR A 26 -5.32 -10.24 6.34
C TYR A 26 -5.46 -8.80 5.88
N GLN A 27 -6.66 -8.25 6.01
CA GLN A 27 -6.93 -6.84 5.65
C GLN A 27 -6.01 -5.86 6.39
N GLN A 28 -5.53 -6.24 7.57
CA GLN A 28 -4.57 -5.47 8.38
C GLN A 28 -3.19 -5.33 7.71
N ASN A 29 -2.81 -6.26 6.83
CA ASN A 29 -1.56 -6.19 6.10
C ASN A 29 -1.54 -4.97 5.17
N PHE A 30 -2.68 -4.61 4.55
CA PHE A 30 -2.77 -3.45 3.66
C PHE A 30 -2.46 -2.14 4.39
N VAL A 31 -2.93 -1.98 5.63
CA VAL A 31 -2.60 -0.79 6.46
C VAL A 31 -1.10 -0.71 6.68
N SER A 32 -0.45 -1.86 6.92
CA SER A 32 0.99 -1.93 7.10
C SER A 32 1.76 -1.61 5.82
N GLU A 33 1.27 -2.06 4.66
CA GLU A 33 1.87 -1.75 3.36
C GLU A 33 1.75 -0.26 3.00
N VAL A 34 0.56 0.33 3.13
CA VAL A 34 0.34 1.78 2.96
C VAL A 34 1.28 2.57 3.87
N ARG A 35 1.40 2.19 5.15
CA ARG A 35 2.30 2.84 6.10
C ARG A 35 3.76 2.75 5.69
N ARG A 36 4.22 1.60 5.17
CA ARG A 36 5.60 1.44 4.68
C ARG A 36 5.90 2.39 3.53
N VAL A 37 4.97 2.49 2.57
CA VAL A 37 5.13 3.40 1.44
C VAL A 37 5.12 4.85 1.91
N ALA A 38 4.14 5.27 2.73
CA ALA A 38 4.10 6.63 3.28
C ALA A 38 5.39 7.00 4.04
N THR A 39 5.95 6.06 4.80
CA THR A 39 7.23 6.26 5.52
C THR A 39 8.40 6.46 4.55
N ALA A 40 8.50 5.64 3.50
CA ALA A 40 9.56 5.74 2.49
C ALA A 40 9.54 7.09 1.76
N PHE A 41 8.34 7.62 1.50
CA PHE A 41 8.14 8.93 0.86
C PHE A 41 8.08 10.10 1.86
N LYS A 42 8.26 9.84 3.17
CA LYS A 42 8.22 10.83 4.26
C LYS A 42 6.90 11.63 4.30
N TRP A 43 5.79 10.97 4.01
CA TRP A 43 4.47 11.57 4.08
C TRP A 43 3.89 11.47 5.48
N ASN A 44 3.76 12.62 6.13
CA ASN A 44 3.14 12.72 7.45
C ASN A 44 1.62 12.89 7.39
N GLN A 45 1.11 13.37 6.25
CA GLN A 45 -0.33 13.55 5.99
C GLN A 45 -0.60 13.28 4.51
N PHE A 46 -1.59 12.45 4.23
CA PHE A 46 -2.00 12.09 2.86
C PHE A 46 -3.48 11.66 2.87
N THR A 47 -4.09 11.64 1.69
CA THR A 47 -5.45 11.14 1.49
C THR A 47 -5.40 9.78 0.83
N LEU A 48 -6.25 8.86 1.28
CA LEU A 48 -6.43 7.55 0.64
C LEU A 48 -7.58 7.61 -0.35
N LEU A 49 -7.33 7.18 -1.59
CA LEU A 49 -8.37 6.79 -2.54
C LEU A 49 -8.32 5.27 -2.70
N GLY A 50 -9.40 4.59 -2.37
CA GLY A 50 -9.52 3.15 -2.48
C GLY A 50 -10.79 2.75 -3.24
N HIS A 51 -10.72 1.66 -3.99
CA HIS A 51 -11.86 1.04 -4.65
C HIS A 51 -11.77 -0.48 -4.49
N SER A 52 -12.73 -1.05 -3.76
CA SER A 52 -12.78 -2.48 -3.43
C SER A 52 -11.52 -3.00 -2.72
N PHE A 53 -11.56 -4.29 -2.40
CA PHE A 53 -10.40 -5.15 -2.20
C PHE A 53 -10.06 -5.89 -3.49
#